data_AF-A0A920J373-F1
#
_entry.id   AF-A0A920J373-F1
#
_cell.length_a   1.000
_cell.length_b   1.000
_cell.length_c   1.000
_cell.angle_alpha   90.00
_cell.angle_beta   90.00
_cell.angle_gamma   90.00
#
_symmetry.space_group_name_H-M   'P 1'
#
loop_
_entity.id
_entity.type
_entity.pdbx_description
1 polymer ?
#
loop_
_entity_poly.entity_id
_entity_poly.type
_entity_poly.pdbx_seq_one_letter_code
_entity_poly.pdbx_strand_id
1 'polypeptide(L)' 'MDEGEIFNMYREIPSVAKKASWGLKYTKEISDPNFQTGTEETDKKLLKNLIAFYCVLEGIFFYWDSHKYYLWEEEIR' A
#
# COMPACT_ATOMS: atom_id res chain seq x y z
N MET A 1 7.41 7.19 22.64
CA MET A 1 6.54 6.53 21.64
C MET A 1 6.52 5.06 21.97
N ASP A 2 5.35 4.49 22.18
CA ASP A 2 5.20 3.04 22.31
C ASP A 2 5.24 2.45 20.89
N GLU A 3 6.31 1.76 20.55
CA GLU A 3 6.48 1.14 19.23
C GLU A 3 5.38 0.10 18.95
N GLY A 4 4.88 -0.58 19.99
CA GLY A 4 3.80 -1.57 19.89
C GLY A 4 2.49 -0.93 19.44
N GLU A 5 2.17 0.25 19.96
CA GLU A 5 0.97 1.03 19.57
C GLU A 5 1.04 1.45 18.10
N ILE A 6 2.22 1.88 17.62
CA ILE A 6 2.44 2.29 16.23
C ILE A 6 2.26 1.11 15.26
N PHE A 7 2.85 -0.04 15.56
CA PHE A 7 2.69 -1.22 14.70
C PHE A 7 1.26 -1.78 14.74
N ASN A 8 0.53 -1.59 15.85
CA ASN A 8 -0.86 -2.04 15.96
C ASN A 8 -1.87 -1.16 15.21
N MET A 9 -1.46 0.02 14.72
CA MET A 9 -2.33 0.90 13.92
C MET A 9 -2.92 0.21 12.69
N TYR A 10 -2.22 -0.75 12.09
CA TYR A 10 -2.73 -1.57 10.97
C TYR A 10 -3.95 -2.42 11.33
N ARG A 11 -4.20 -2.63 12.63
CA ARG A 11 -5.36 -3.36 13.15
C ARG A 11 -6.39 -2.43 13.78
N GLU A 12 -5.95 -1.36 14.43
CA GLU A 12 -6.80 -0.50 15.25
C GLU A 12 -7.39 0.68 14.48
N ILE A 13 -6.70 1.21 13.46
CA ILE A 13 -7.18 2.36 12.69
C ILE A 13 -7.86 1.86 11.40
N PRO A 14 -9.20 1.98 11.25
CA PRO A 14 -9.92 1.38 10.13
C PRO A 14 -9.47 1.86 8.75
N SER A 15 -9.05 3.12 8.61
CA SER A 15 -8.54 3.67 7.35
C SER A 15 -7.18 3.09 6.97
N VAL A 16 -6.28 2.91 7.94
CA VAL A 16 -4.96 2.28 7.75
C VAL A 16 -5.11 0.80 7.44
N ALA A 17 -5.94 0.09 8.20
CA ALA A 17 -6.25 -1.32 7.98
C ALA A 17 -6.81 -1.60 6.58
N LYS A 18 -7.73 -0.74 6.10
CA LYS A 18 -8.31 -0.85 4.75
C LYS A 18 -7.27 -0.62 3.65
N LYS A 19 -6.42 0.40 3.78
CA LYS A 19 -5.34 0.67 2.80
C LYS A 19 -4.34 -0.49 2.73
N ALA A 20 -3.92 -1.01 3.88
CA ALA A 20 -3.00 -2.14 3.94
C ALA A 20 -3.61 -3.43 3.37
N SER A 21 -4.87 -3.73 3.73
CA SER A 21 -5.60 -4.88 3.19
C SER A 21 -5.78 -4.79 1.67
N TRP A 22 -6.02 -3.58 1.15
CA TRP A 22 -6.07 -3.33 -0.29
C TRP A 22 -4.71 -3.64 -0.93
N GLY A 23 -3.61 -3.11 -0.39
CA GLY A 23 -2.27 -3.36 -0.93
C GLY A 23 -1.90 -4.85 -0.98
N LEU A 24 -2.17 -5.58 0.10
CA LEU A 24 -1.90 -7.03 0.19
C LEU A 24 -2.61 -7.85 -0.88
N LYS A 25 -3.81 -7.44 -1.30
CA LYS A 25 -4.56 -8.13 -2.37
C LYS A 25 -3.81 -8.09 -3.71
N TYR A 26 -3.10 -7.00 -4.00
CA TYR A 26 -2.39 -6.77 -5.27
C TYR A 26 -0.88 -6.99 -5.18
N THR A 27 -0.40 -7.62 -4.10
CA THR A 27 0.98 -8.09 -4.00
C THR A 27 1.05 -9.60 -3.78
N LYS A 28 -0.03 -10.23 -3.29
CA LYS A 28 -0.09 -11.67 -3.05
C LYS A 28 0.14 -12.51 -4.30
N GLU A 29 -0.39 -12.10 -5.46
CA GLU A 29 -0.29 -12.86 -6.71
C GLU A 29 1.15 -12.93 -7.24
N ILE A 30 1.91 -11.83 -7.14
CA ILE A 30 3.32 -11.79 -7.55
C ILE A 30 4.29 -12.31 -6.48
N SER A 31 3.79 -12.56 -5.27
CA SER A 31 4.56 -13.18 -4.19
C SER A 31 4.55 -14.71 -4.26
N ASP A 32 3.78 -15.29 -5.18
CA ASP A 32 3.79 -16.74 -5.42
C ASP A 32 5.12 -17.13 -6.10
N PRO A 33 5.94 -18.00 -5.49
CA PRO A 33 7.21 -18.43 -6.08
C PRO A 33 7.05 -19.19 -7.41
N ASN A 34 5.84 -19.66 -7.74
CA ASN A 34 5.54 -20.31 -9.01
C ASN A 34 5.04 -19.33 -10.08
N PHE A 35 4.92 -18.03 -9.77
CA PHE A 35 4.51 -17.03 -10.73
C PHE A 35 5.57 -16.88 -11.85
N GLN A 36 5.16 -17.12 -13.09
CA GLN A 36 6.00 -16.95 -14.26
C GLN A 36 5.32 -16.06 -15.30
N THR A 37 6.13 -15.21 -15.92
CA THR A 37 5.74 -14.36 -17.05
C THR A 37 5.87 -15.13 -18.38
N GLY A 38 5.31 -14.61 -19.46
CA GLY A 38 5.47 -15.17 -20.81
C GLY A 38 4.16 -15.55 -21.51
N THR A 39 3.02 -15.34 -20.85
CA THR A 39 1.70 -15.37 -21.49
C THR A 39 1.02 -14.01 -21.33
N GLU A 40 0.13 -13.66 -22.26
CA GLU A 40 -0.61 -12.39 -22.17
C GLU A 40 -1.37 -12.24 -20.84
N GLU A 41 -1.89 -13.33 -20.29
CA GLU A 41 -2.61 -13.31 -19.01
C GLU A 41 -1.67 -13.06 -17.83
N THR A 42 -0.53 -13.75 -17.77
CA THR A 42 0.46 -13.58 -16.68
C THR A 42 1.12 -12.20 -16.74
N ASP A 43 1.36 -11.69 -17.94
CA ASP A 43 2.02 -10.38 -18.12
C ASP A 43 1.07 -9.24 -17.78
N LYS A 44 -0.23 -9.36 -18.12
CA LYS A 44 -1.27 -8.44 -17.64
C LYS A 44 -1.42 -8.47 -16.12
N LYS A 45 -1.33 -9.66 -15.51
CA LYS A 45 -1.33 -9.79 -14.04
C LYS A 45 -0.13 -9.06 -13.45
N LEU A 46 1.08 -9.28 -13.96
CA LEU A 46 2.27 -8.57 -13.50
C LEU A 46 2.09 -7.05 -13.60
N LEU A 47 1.68 -6.55 -14.76
CA LEU A 47 1.48 -5.11 -14.98
C LEU A 47 0.45 -4.52 -14.00
N LYS A 48 -0.65 -5.22 -13.76
CA LYS A 48 -1.68 -4.79 -12.80
C LYS A 48 -1.15 -4.71 -11.37
N ASN A 49 -0.34 -5.68 -10.94
CA ASN A 49 0.29 -5.68 -9.62
C ASN A 49 1.31 -4.53 -9.52
N LEU A 50 2.11 -4.27 -10.57
CA LEU A 50 3.06 -3.14 -10.61
C LEU A 50 2.35 -1.79 -10.52
N ILE A 51 1.25 -1.59 -11.27
CA ILE A 51 0.45 -0.34 -11.21
C ILE A 51 -0.15 -0.17 -9.80
N ALA A 52 -0.69 -1.24 -9.22
CA ALA A 52 -1.25 -1.18 -7.87
C ALA A 52 -0.19 -0.80 -6.81
N PHE A 53 1.03 -1.33 -6.94
CA PHE A 53 2.11 -1.01 -6.02
C PHE A 53 2.67 0.41 -6.24
N TYR A 54 3.21 0.69 -7.44
CA TYR A 54 3.90 1.95 -7.69
C TYR A 54 2.96 3.14 -7.83
N CYS A 55 1.86 3.00 -8.58
CA CYS A 55 0.99 4.16 -8.83
C CYS A 55 0.04 4.42 -7.67
N VAL A 56 -0.54 3.37 -7.07
CA VAL A 56 -1.57 3.57 -6.03
C VAL A 56 -0.97 3.59 -4.64
N LEU A 57 -0.18 2.57 -4.26
CA LEU A 57 0.35 2.49 -2.90
C LEU A 57 1.44 3.56 -2.67
N GLU A 58 2.46 3.61 -3.52
CA GLU A 58 3.50 4.64 -3.38
C GLU A 58 3.04 6.00 -3.92
N GLY A 59 2.42 6.04 -5.09
CA GLY A 59 2.06 7.30 -5.75
C GLY A 59 0.89 8.05 -5.09
N ILE A 60 -0.17 7.36 -4.66
CA ILE A 60 -1.37 8.02 -4.11
C ILE A 60 -1.40 7.93 -2.58
N PHE A 61 -1.28 6.74 -2.00
CA PHE A 61 -1.42 6.59 -0.54
C PHE A 61 -0.29 7.28 0.21
N PHE A 62 0.97 7.03 -0.14
CA PHE A 62 2.09 7.69 0.53
C PHE A 62 2.14 9.19 0.28
N TYR A 63 1.84 9.64 -0.95
CA TYR A 63 1.78 11.07 -1.24
C TYR A 63 0.70 11.79 -0.41
N TRP A 64 -0.52 11.23 -0.38
CA TRP A 64 -1.63 11.80 0.39
C TRP A 64 -1.36 11.80 1.89
N ASP A 65 -0.83 10.69 2.42
CA ASP A 65 -0.55 10.58 3.85
C ASP A 65 0.59 11.54 4.26
N SER A 66 1.60 11.71 3.42
CA SER A 66 2.65 12.70 3.61
C SER A 66 2.09 14.11 3.59
N HIS A 67 1.27 14.46 2.59
CA HIS A 67 0.65 15.78 2.49
C HIS A 67 -0.23 16.11 3.71
N LYS A 68 -1.01 15.14 4.19
CA LYS A 68 -1.84 15.30 5.39
C LYS A 68 -0.99 15.53 6.64
N TYR A 69 0.15 14.87 6.75
CA TYR A 69 1.09 15.09 7.85
C TYR A 69 1.65 16.52 7.83
N TYR A 70 2.07 17.02 6.66
CA TYR A 70 2.54 18.40 6.51
C TYR A 70 1.47 19.43 6.88
N LEU A 71 0.22 19.26 6.44
CA LEU A 71 -0.88 20.16 6.80
C LEU A 71 -1.16 20.17 8.31
N TRP A 72 -1.11 18.99 8.95
CA TRP A 72 -1.28 18.87 10.39
C TRP A 72 -0.15 19.54 11.18
N GLU A 73 1.09 19.47 10.70
CA GLU A 73 2.21 20.23 11.30
C GLU A 73 2.06 21.75 11.15
N GLU A 74 1.53 22.23 10.02
CA GLU A 74 1.26 23.67 9.81
C GLU A 74 0.11 24.17 10.69
N GLU A 75 -0.95 23.37 10.91
CA GLU A 75 -2.11 23.74 11.74
C GLU A 75 -1.80 23.79 13.24
N ILE A 76 -0.78 23.05 13.69
CA ILE A 76 -0.36 22.97 15.10
C ILE A 76 0.74 23.99 15.44
N ARG A 77 1.35 24.62 14.44
CA ARG A 77 2.33 25.72 14.59
C ARG A 77 1.66 27.08 14.69
#